data_AF-A0A0S8KYV3-F1
#
_entry.id   AF-A0A0S8KYV3-F1
#
_cell.length_a   1.000
_cell.length_b   1.000
_cell.length_c   1.000
_cell.angle_alpha   90.00
_cell.angle_beta   90.00
_cell.angle_gamma   90.00
#
_symmetry.space_group_name_H-M   'P 1'
#
loop_
_entity.id
_entity.type
_entity.pdbx_description
1 polymer ?
#
loop_
_entity_poly.entity_id
_entity_poly.type
_entity_poly.pdbx_seq_one_letter_code
_entity_poly.pdbx_strand_id
1 'polypeptide(L)'
;LGQIIVGKFPLFVLGFILLFALSTTGIFAPPQHYQGKYFDNSEKALIKKDKEGNVTSSKMLKDEQVATLTAEADKVQREDQKAALTRLIENKKVMSIDDDDTLRGLVNAKVLSKDANHILSEAHKAVRHTAKRVSWFRDLIIWFFAFGLTGLGMQITMASIKQAGGQPIVIGTTLLVVYLLVHEAI
;
A
#
# COMPACT_ATOMS: atom_id res chain seq x y z
N LEU A 1 -7.44 -12.07 36.83
CA LEU A 1 -6.88 -11.95 35.46
C LEU A 1 -7.24 -10.62 34.79
N GLY A 2 -8.53 -10.21 34.74
CA GLY A 2 -8.95 -8.94 34.13
C GLY A 2 -8.29 -7.66 34.70
N GLN A 3 -8.08 -7.60 36.01
CA GLN A 3 -7.44 -6.45 36.68
C GLN A 3 -5.95 -6.27 36.32
N ILE A 4 -5.24 -7.38 36.06
CA ILE A 4 -3.82 -7.38 35.67
C ILE A 4 -3.67 -6.95 34.21
N ILE A 5 -4.63 -7.34 33.36
CA ILE A 5 -4.65 -6.96 31.94
C ILE A 5 -4.89 -5.46 31.80
N VAL A 6 -5.87 -4.88 32.52
CA VAL A 6 -6.14 -3.43 32.49
C VAL A 6 -5.04 -2.62 33.20
N GLY A 7 -4.37 -3.19 34.21
CA GLY A 7 -3.28 -2.54 34.93
C GLY A 7 -1.91 -2.57 34.23
N LYS A 8 -1.65 -3.57 33.36
CA LYS A 8 -0.36 -3.74 32.66
C LYS A 8 -0.41 -3.49 31.17
N PHE A 9 -1.57 -3.67 30.53
CA PHE A 9 -1.74 -3.30 29.13
C PHE A 9 -2.39 -1.92 29.08
N PRO A 10 -1.70 -0.91 28.53
CA PRO A 10 -2.28 0.40 28.30
C PRO A 10 -3.63 0.25 27.60
N LEU A 11 -4.62 1.05 27.97
CA LEU A 11 -5.94 1.08 27.32
C LEU A 11 -5.83 1.15 25.78
N PHE A 12 -4.75 1.77 25.30
CA PHE A 12 -4.30 1.80 23.91
C PHE A 12 -4.08 0.42 23.26
N VAL A 13 -3.42 -0.53 23.93
CA VAL A 13 -3.16 -1.88 23.40
C VAL A 13 -4.46 -2.68 23.30
N LEU A 14 -5.34 -2.56 24.29
CA LEU A 14 -6.66 -3.19 24.25
C LEU A 14 -7.54 -2.61 23.14
N GLY A 15 -7.51 -1.29 22.95
CA GLY A 15 -8.16 -0.63 21.82
C GLY A 15 -7.59 -1.07 20.46
N PHE A 16 -6.27 -1.23 20.35
CA PHE A 16 -5.62 -1.74 19.14
C PHE A 16 -6.04 -3.16 18.81
N ILE A 17 -6.05 -4.08 19.80
CA ILE A 17 -6.46 -5.47 19.59
C ILE A 17 -7.95 -5.56 19.20
N LEU A 18 -8.82 -4.77 19.83
CA LEU A 18 -10.23 -4.70 19.48
C LEU A 18 -10.43 -4.19 18.04
N LEU A 19 -9.77 -3.08 17.69
CA LEU A 19 -9.86 -2.51 16.36
C LEU A 19 -9.28 -3.45 15.29
N PHE A 20 -8.19 -4.15 15.61
CA PHE A 20 -7.60 -5.18 14.77
C PHE A 20 -8.59 -6.32 14.54
N ALA A 21 -9.22 -6.85 15.60
CA ALA A 21 -10.23 -7.89 15.49
C ALA A 21 -11.42 -7.45 14.63
N LEU A 22 -11.96 -6.25 14.85
CA LEU A 22 -13.06 -5.69 14.05
C LEU A 22 -12.65 -5.40 12.59
N SER A 23 -11.36 -5.14 12.33
CA SER A 23 -10.83 -5.01 10.97
C SER A 23 -10.79 -6.34 10.23
N THR A 24 -10.43 -7.43 10.93
CA THR A 24 -10.41 -8.77 10.31
C THR A 24 -11.80 -9.28 9.91
N THR A 25 -12.88 -8.78 10.52
CA THR A 25 -14.25 -9.14 10.16
C THR A 25 -14.80 -8.35 8.97
N GLY A 26 -14.02 -7.42 8.39
CA GLY A 26 -14.43 -6.64 7.23
C GLY A 26 -15.46 -5.54 7.53
N ILE A 27 -15.74 -5.23 8.80
CA ILE A 27 -16.67 -4.16 9.21
C ILE A 27 -16.24 -2.77 8.71
N PHE A 28 -14.96 -2.60 8.41
CA PHE A 28 -14.39 -1.38 7.84
C PHE A 28 -14.12 -1.47 6.32
N ALA A 29 -14.56 -2.54 5.65
CA ALA A 29 -14.43 -2.64 4.20
C ALA A 29 -15.30 -1.54 3.54
N PRO A 30 -14.74 -0.72 2.65
CA PRO A 30 -15.50 0.35 2.01
C PRO A 30 -16.63 -0.26 1.16
N PRO A 31 -17.87 0.29 1.21
CA PRO A 31 -18.95 -0.14 0.34
C PRO A 31 -18.53 -0.05 -1.14
N GLN A 32 -18.76 -1.10 -1.93
CA GLN A 32 -18.40 -1.15 -3.36
C GLN A 32 -19.06 -0.05 -4.22
N HIS A 33 -20.02 0.70 -3.67
CA HIS A 33 -20.82 1.70 -4.37
C HIS A 33 -20.14 3.08 -4.53
N TYR A 34 -18.92 3.29 -4.03
CA TYR A 34 -18.14 4.52 -4.28
C TYR A 34 -17.36 4.48 -5.61
N GLN A 35 -17.91 3.81 -6.62
CA GLN A 35 -17.37 3.85 -7.97
C GLN A 35 -17.44 5.29 -8.49
N GLY A 36 -16.29 5.84 -8.88
CA GLY A 36 -16.15 7.23 -9.38
C GLY A 36 -15.54 8.25 -8.43
N LYS A 37 -15.43 7.99 -7.11
CA LYS A 37 -14.74 8.92 -6.18
C LYS A 37 -13.25 8.61 -5.97
N TYR A 38 -12.86 7.35 -6.20
CA TYR A 38 -11.50 6.85 -5.96
C TYR A 38 -10.86 6.17 -7.17
N PHE A 39 -11.64 5.94 -8.23
CA PHE A 39 -11.19 5.43 -9.51
C PHE A 39 -11.64 6.43 -10.58
N ASP A 40 -10.70 7.14 -11.18
CA ASP A 40 -10.97 8.15 -12.21
C ASP A 40 -10.11 7.86 -13.45
N ASN A 41 -10.78 7.43 -14.51
CA ASN A 41 -10.19 7.12 -15.81
C ASN A 41 -10.53 8.21 -16.86
N SER A 42 -10.98 9.37 -16.40
CA SER A 42 -11.26 10.51 -17.28
C SER A 42 -9.98 11.14 -17.80
N GLU A 43 -10.05 11.70 -19.01
CA GLU A 43 -8.92 12.44 -19.60
C GLU A 43 -8.43 13.59 -18.71
N LYS A 44 -9.33 14.18 -17.89
CA LYS A 44 -8.98 15.26 -16.95
C LYS A 44 -8.09 14.79 -15.79
N ALA A 45 -8.22 13.53 -15.38
CA ALA A 45 -7.39 12.95 -14.31
C ALA A 45 -6.05 12.40 -14.83
N LEU A 46 -6.04 11.94 -16.09
CA LEU A 46 -4.89 11.30 -16.73
C LEU A 46 -4.01 12.27 -17.51
N ILE A 47 -4.55 13.41 -17.97
CA ILE A 47 -3.85 14.38 -18.80
C ILE A 47 -3.89 15.73 -18.09
N LYS A 48 -2.72 16.21 -17.63
CA LYS A 48 -2.59 17.62 -17.24
C LYS A 48 -2.36 18.45 -18.49
N LYS A 49 -3.26 19.40 -18.74
CA LYS A 49 -3.11 20.42 -19.78
C LYS A 49 -2.80 21.76 -19.11
N ASP A 50 -1.86 22.50 -19.65
CA ASP A 50 -1.58 23.87 -19.21
C ASP A 50 -2.65 24.84 -19.72
N LYS A 51 -2.61 26.10 -19.26
CA LYS A 51 -3.57 27.16 -19.64
C LYS A 51 -3.62 27.44 -21.15
N GLU A 52 -2.66 26.94 -21.91
CA GLU A 52 -2.51 27.08 -23.37
C GLU A 52 -2.91 25.82 -24.15
N GLY A 53 -3.43 24.78 -23.48
CA GLY A 53 -3.94 23.57 -24.14
C GLY A 53 -2.88 22.49 -24.42
N ASN A 54 -1.61 22.75 -24.13
CA ASN A 54 -0.52 21.77 -24.28
C ASN A 54 -0.53 20.74 -23.14
N VAL A 55 -0.33 19.46 -23.47
CA VAL A 55 -0.26 18.35 -22.51
C VAL A 55 1.10 18.37 -21.81
N THR A 56 1.12 18.69 -20.52
CA THR A 56 2.37 18.75 -19.71
C THR A 56 2.72 17.46 -19.01
N SER A 57 1.73 16.61 -18.71
CA SER A 57 2.00 15.24 -18.27
C SER A 57 0.82 14.34 -18.61
N SER A 58 1.10 13.26 -19.33
CA SER A 58 0.19 12.15 -19.50
C SER A 58 0.58 11.05 -18.52
N LYS A 59 -0.38 10.61 -17.70
CA LYS A 59 -0.27 9.41 -16.87
C LYS A 59 -0.66 8.13 -17.63
N MET A 60 -0.98 8.26 -18.92
CA MET A 60 -1.20 7.10 -19.79
C MET A 60 0.12 6.38 -20.06
N LEU A 61 0.03 5.10 -20.40
CA LEU A 61 1.20 4.32 -20.79
C LEU A 61 1.86 4.93 -22.03
N LYS A 62 3.17 5.11 -21.95
CA LYS A 62 4.02 5.50 -23.07
C LYS A 62 4.26 4.30 -23.98
N ASP A 63 4.60 4.54 -25.24
CA ASP A 63 4.83 3.47 -26.22
C ASP A 63 5.98 2.54 -25.81
N GLU A 64 7.02 3.08 -25.16
CA GLU A 64 8.12 2.29 -24.58
C GLU A 64 7.65 1.36 -23.45
N GLN A 65 6.70 1.82 -22.62
CA GLN A 65 6.13 1.03 -21.53
C GLN A 65 5.22 -0.07 -22.07
N VAL A 66 4.45 0.23 -23.12
CA VAL A 66 3.64 -0.75 -23.84
C VAL A 66 4.52 -1.84 -24.44
N ALA A 67 5.64 -1.47 -25.06
CA ALA A 67 6.60 -2.45 -25.61
C ALA A 67 7.16 -3.37 -24.51
N THR A 68 7.52 -2.80 -23.35
CA THR A 68 8.03 -3.56 -22.20
C THR A 68 6.99 -4.54 -21.66
N LEU A 69 5.73 -4.10 -21.49
CA LEU A 69 4.64 -4.96 -21.02
C LEU A 69 4.27 -6.05 -22.04
N THR A 70 4.38 -5.75 -23.33
CA THR A 70 4.09 -6.71 -24.41
C THR A 70 5.16 -7.79 -24.49
N ALA A 71 6.44 -7.43 -24.35
CA ALA A 71 7.55 -8.37 -24.35
C ALA A 71 7.51 -9.36 -23.17
N GLU A 72 6.83 -9.01 -22.08
CA GLU A 72 6.72 -9.85 -20.90
C GLU A 72 5.34 -10.50 -20.73
N ALA A 73 4.41 -10.28 -21.66
CA ALA A 73 3.06 -10.82 -21.61
C ALA A 73 3.05 -12.37 -21.59
N ASP A 74 4.06 -13.00 -22.19
CA ASP A 74 4.20 -14.47 -22.23
C ASP A 74 4.50 -15.10 -20.86
N LYS A 75 5.04 -14.31 -19.92
CA LYS A 75 5.31 -14.79 -18.55
C LYS A 75 4.04 -14.91 -17.72
N VAL A 76 3.00 -14.14 -18.06
CA VAL A 76 1.71 -14.22 -17.40
C VAL A 76 1.06 -15.54 -17.80
N GLN A 77 0.68 -16.39 -16.85
CA GLN A 77 0.07 -17.69 -17.17
C GLN A 77 -1.45 -17.67 -17.04
N ARG A 78 -1.98 -16.91 -16.08
CA ARG A 78 -3.42 -16.87 -15.83
C ARG A 78 -4.15 -16.07 -16.92
N GLU A 79 -5.25 -16.63 -17.40
CA GLU A 79 -6.05 -16.07 -18.50
C GLU A 79 -6.68 -14.72 -18.13
N ASP A 80 -7.14 -14.57 -16.88
CA ASP A 80 -7.69 -13.33 -16.35
C ASP A 80 -6.67 -12.18 -16.32
N GLN A 81 -5.45 -12.48 -15.88
CA GLN A 81 -4.34 -11.51 -15.86
C GLN A 81 -3.87 -11.15 -17.26
N LYS A 82 -3.86 -12.11 -18.20
CA LYS A 82 -3.57 -11.83 -19.62
C LYS A 82 -4.62 -10.88 -20.21
N ALA A 83 -5.90 -11.18 -20.00
CA ALA A 83 -6.99 -10.34 -20.52
C ALA A 83 -6.92 -8.91 -19.96
N ALA A 84 -6.66 -8.75 -18.66
CA ALA A 84 -6.49 -7.45 -18.04
C ALA A 84 -5.25 -6.69 -18.59
N LEU A 85 -4.13 -7.40 -18.80
CA LEU A 85 -2.91 -6.82 -19.39
C LEU A 85 -3.13 -6.39 -20.85
N THR A 86 -3.82 -7.20 -21.65
CA THR A 86 -4.16 -6.86 -23.04
C THR A 86 -5.05 -5.61 -23.10
N ARG A 87 -6.10 -5.54 -22.27
CA ARG A 87 -6.95 -4.35 -22.20
C ARG A 87 -6.18 -3.11 -21.77
N LEU A 88 -5.24 -3.25 -20.83
CA LEU A 88 -4.37 -2.16 -20.41
C LEU A 88 -3.48 -1.67 -21.56
N ILE A 89 -2.87 -2.60 -22.30
CA ILE A 89 -2.01 -2.30 -23.45
C ILE A 89 -2.81 -1.61 -24.56
N GLU A 90 -3.98 -2.14 -24.89
CA GLU A 90 -4.85 -1.63 -25.95
C GLU A 90 -5.39 -0.23 -25.63
N ASN A 91 -5.86 -0.02 -24.40
CA ASN A 91 -6.43 1.27 -23.99
C ASN A 91 -5.37 2.26 -23.48
N LYS A 92 -4.10 1.83 -23.34
CA LYS A 92 -3.00 2.55 -22.68
C LYS A 92 -3.31 3.05 -21.25
N LYS A 93 -4.39 2.54 -20.64
CA LYS A 93 -4.90 2.94 -19.33
C LYS A 93 -5.76 1.83 -18.73
N VAL A 94 -5.88 1.82 -17.40
CA VAL A 94 -6.72 0.84 -16.68
C VAL A 94 -8.18 1.26 -16.80
N MET A 95 -9.03 0.39 -17.35
CA MET A 95 -10.41 0.73 -17.68
C MET A 95 -11.42 0.40 -16.57
N SER A 96 -11.16 -0.64 -15.79
CA SER A 96 -12.04 -1.15 -14.74
C SER A 96 -11.32 -1.33 -13.41
N ILE A 97 -12.08 -1.30 -12.31
CA ILE A 97 -11.60 -1.64 -10.96
C ILE A 97 -11.19 -3.11 -10.92
N ASP A 98 -11.92 -4.00 -11.60
CA ASP A 98 -11.60 -5.44 -11.62
C ASP A 98 -10.28 -5.70 -12.36
N ASP A 99 -10.02 -4.97 -13.45
CA ASP A 99 -8.75 -5.03 -14.17
C ASP A 99 -7.61 -4.49 -13.29
N ASP A 100 -7.84 -3.39 -12.55
CA ASP A 100 -6.88 -2.83 -11.58
C ASP A 100 -6.50 -3.84 -10.50
N ASP A 101 -7.49 -4.46 -9.86
CA ASP A 101 -7.27 -5.44 -8.80
C ASP A 101 -6.53 -6.69 -9.33
N THR A 102 -6.87 -7.12 -10.56
CA THR A 102 -6.21 -8.25 -11.23
C THR A 102 -4.73 -7.93 -11.55
N LEU A 103 -4.45 -6.73 -12.05
CA LEU A 103 -3.10 -6.25 -12.35
C LEU A 103 -2.26 -6.04 -11.08
N ARG A 104 -2.87 -5.59 -9.98
CA ARG A 104 -2.20 -5.55 -8.67
C ARG A 104 -1.86 -6.94 -8.17
N GLY A 105 -2.74 -7.91 -8.39
CA GLY A 105 -2.45 -9.32 -8.15
C GLY A 105 -1.23 -9.80 -8.95
N LEU A 106 -1.12 -9.39 -10.21
CA LEU A 106 0.02 -9.70 -11.07
C LEU A 106 1.33 -9.05 -10.56
N VAL A 107 1.29 -7.79 -10.13
CA VAL A 107 2.44 -7.10 -9.51
C VAL A 107 2.90 -7.80 -8.23
N ASN A 108 1.94 -8.18 -7.37
CA ASN A 108 2.24 -8.88 -6.12
C ASN A 108 2.82 -10.28 -6.35
N ALA A 109 2.44 -10.94 -7.46
CA ALA A 109 2.98 -12.24 -7.84
C ALA A 109 4.43 -12.16 -8.34
N LYS A 110 4.94 -10.96 -8.65
CA LYS A 110 6.33 -10.70 -9.10
C LYS A 110 6.77 -11.59 -10.28
N VAL A 111 5.83 -11.94 -11.15
CA VAL A 111 6.08 -12.79 -12.33
C VAL A 111 6.79 -12.01 -13.44
N LEU A 112 6.57 -10.69 -13.50
CA LEU A 112 7.21 -9.78 -14.44
C LEU A 112 8.51 -9.19 -13.86
N SER A 113 9.31 -8.54 -14.71
CA SER A 113 10.50 -7.78 -14.29
C SER A 113 10.15 -6.64 -13.32
N LYS A 114 11.17 -6.13 -12.61
CA LYS A 114 11.02 -4.99 -11.70
C LYS A 114 10.45 -3.77 -12.43
N ASP A 115 10.87 -3.55 -13.67
CA ASP A 115 10.44 -2.42 -14.49
C ASP A 115 8.99 -2.57 -14.95
N ALA A 116 8.60 -3.76 -15.44
CA ALA A 116 7.22 -4.05 -15.79
C ALA A 116 6.27 -3.95 -14.58
N ASN A 117 6.67 -4.47 -13.42
CA ASN A 117 5.91 -4.32 -12.18
C ASN A 117 5.80 -2.85 -11.74
N HIS A 118 6.86 -2.06 -11.94
CA HIS A 118 6.84 -0.63 -11.65
C HIS A 118 5.87 0.11 -12.57
N ILE A 119 5.86 -0.20 -13.87
CA ILE A 119 4.92 0.35 -14.86
C ILE A 119 3.47 0.04 -14.45
N LEU A 120 3.16 -1.20 -14.08
CA LEU A 120 1.83 -1.58 -13.63
C LEU A 120 1.42 -0.87 -12.33
N SER A 121 2.37 -0.67 -11.39
CA SER A 121 2.13 0.12 -10.18
C SER A 121 1.84 1.60 -10.48
N GLU A 122 2.54 2.20 -11.44
CA GLU A 122 2.27 3.59 -11.85
C GLU A 122 0.92 3.71 -12.58
N ALA A 123 0.57 2.73 -13.42
CA ALA A 123 -0.75 2.66 -14.06
C ALA A 123 -1.89 2.57 -13.02
N HIS A 124 -1.71 1.79 -11.95
CA HIS A 124 -2.63 1.75 -10.81
C HIS A 124 -2.78 3.13 -10.13
N LYS A 125 -1.66 3.77 -9.78
CA LYS A 125 -1.67 5.10 -9.14
C LYS A 125 -2.26 6.19 -10.05
N ALA A 126 -2.23 6.00 -11.36
CA ALA A 126 -2.80 6.93 -12.32
C ALA A 126 -4.32 7.02 -12.19
N VAL A 127 -4.99 5.88 -12.01
CA VAL A 127 -6.45 5.79 -11.93
C VAL A 127 -6.98 5.83 -10.49
N ARG A 128 -6.19 5.42 -9.50
CA ARG A 128 -6.59 5.44 -8.08
C ARG A 128 -6.18 6.71 -7.36
N HIS A 129 -7.15 7.36 -6.74
CA HIS A 129 -6.93 8.54 -5.92
C HIS A 129 -7.45 8.33 -4.51
N THR A 130 -6.62 8.60 -3.51
CA THR A 130 -7.06 8.60 -2.11
C THR A 130 -7.70 9.95 -1.80
N ALA A 131 -8.89 9.95 -1.21
CA ALA A 131 -9.53 11.20 -0.80
C ALA A 131 -8.67 11.94 0.24
N LYS A 132 -8.48 13.25 0.06
CA LYS A 132 -7.65 14.10 0.93
C LYS A 132 -8.01 14.04 2.42
N ARG A 133 -9.30 13.88 2.75
CA ARG A 133 -9.75 13.71 4.14
C ARG A 133 -9.27 12.39 4.74
N VAL A 134 -9.25 11.32 3.95
CA VAL A 134 -8.80 9.99 4.38
C VAL A 134 -7.28 9.97 4.55
N SER A 135 -6.52 10.59 3.64
CA SER A 135 -5.07 10.71 3.82
C SER A 135 -4.73 11.51 5.06
N TRP A 136 -5.37 12.65 5.29
CA TRP A 136 -5.17 13.46 6.50
C TRP A 136 -5.48 12.68 7.78
N PHE A 137 -6.58 11.93 7.82
CA PHE A 137 -6.92 11.10 8.97
C PHE A 137 -5.91 9.96 9.19
N ARG A 138 -5.38 9.36 8.13
CA ARG A 138 -4.31 8.36 8.20
C ARG A 138 -3.05 8.96 8.83
N ASP A 139 -2.63 10.13 8.36
CA ASP A 139 -1.44 10.82 8.87
C ASP A 139 -1.61 11.20 10.35
N LEU A 140 -2.82 11.62 10.74
CA LEU A 140 -3.17 11.90 12.12
C LEU A 140 -3.09 10.64 13.01
N ILE A 141 -3.61 9.50 12.55
CA ILE A 141 -3.49 8.22 13.28
C ILE A 141 -2.01 7.82 13.41
N ILE A 142 -1.22 7.94 12.34
CA ILE A 142 0.21 7.63 12.37
C ILE A 142 0.91 8.49 13.43
N TRP A 143 0.58 9.78 13.50
CA TRP A 143 1.09 10.69 14.52
C TRP A 143 0.68 10.27 15.94
N PHE A 144 -0.59 9.97 16.19
CA PHE A 144 -1.04 9.51 17.50
C PHE A 144 -0.41 8.16 17.88
N PHE A 145 -0.24 7.26 16.92
CA PHE A 145 0.39 5.96 17.13
C PHE A 145 1.89 6.12 17.45
N ALA A 146 2.60 6.97 16.71
CA ALA A 146 4.00 7.29 16.96
C ALA A 146 4.21 7.93 18.34
N PHE A 147 3.39 8.92 18.71
CA PHE A 147 3.42 9.50 20.05
C PHE A 147 3.05 8.49 21.13
N GLY A 148 2.05 7.64 20.90
CA GLY A 148 1.65 6.58 21.82
C GLY A 148 2.76 5.56 22.07
N LEU A 149 3.40 5.07 21.01
CA LEU A 149 4.55 4.16 21.09
C LEU A 149 5.76 4.82 21.77
N THR A 150 6.04 6.08 21.44
CA THR A 150 7.17 6.82 22.02
C THR A 150 6.93 7.10 23.50
N GLY A 151 5.72 7.52 23.88
CA GLY A 151 5.32 7.75 25.27
C GLY A 151 5.36 6.47 26.11
N LEU A 152 4.95 5.33 25.54
CA LEU A 152 5.11 4.02 26.18
C LEU A 152 6.58 3.64 26.32
N GLY A 153 7.39 3.76 25.27
CA GLY A 153 8.84 3.51 25.31
C GLY A 153 9.57 4.40 26.32
N MET A 154 9.12 5.64 26.48
CA MET A 154 9.68 6.61 27.44
C MET A 154 9.33 6.27 28.90
N GLN A 155 8.23 5.54 29.15
CA GLN A 155 7.88 5.01 30.47
C GLN A 155 8.63 3.70 30.80
N ILE A 156 9.23 3.02 29.81
CA ILE A 156 10.05 1.83 30.04
C ILE A 156 11.38 2.27 30.65
N THR A 157 11.51 2.12 31.97
CA THR A 157 12.79 2.33 32.68
C THR A 157 13.78 1.25 32.29
N MET A 158 15.10 1.53 32.24
CA MET A 158 16.15 0.52 31.96
C MET A 158 16.06 -0.72 32.86
N ALA A 159 15.54 -0.57 34.08
CA ALA A 159 15.25 -1.67 35.00
C ALA A 159 14.22 -2.68 34.44
N SER A 160 13.17 -2.20 33.76
CA SER A 160 12.12 -3.04 33.16
C SER A 160 12.60 -3.74 31.86
N ILE A 161 13.50 -3.11 31.09
CA ILE A 161 14.19 -3.75 29.96
C ILE A 161 15.08 -4.91 30.45
N LYS A 162 15.80 -4.68 31.56
CA LYS A 162 16.63 -5.71 32.21
C LYS A 162 15.78 -6.83 32.83
N GLN A 163 14.61 -6.50 33.37
CA GLN A 163 13.64 -7.46 33.93
C GLN A 163 12.96 -8.31 32.84
N ALA A 164 12.75 -7.76 31.64
CA ALA A 164 12.31 -8.48 30.45
C ALA A 164 13.43 -9.35 29.82
N GLY A 165 14.59 -9.46 30.47
CA GLY A 165 15.70 -10.32 30.05
C GLY A 165 16.49 -9.79 28.86
N GLY A 166 16.35 -8.51 28.47
CA GLY A 166 17.07 -7.91 27.34
C GLY A 166 16.71 -8.46 25.96
N GLN A 167 15.88 -9.50 25.88
CA GLN A 167 15.38 -10.10 24.64
C GLN A 167 14.73 -9.07 23.67
N PRO A 168 13.97 -8.06 24.12
CA PRO A 168 13.39 -7.07 23.23
C PRO A 168 14.45 -6.28 22.43
N ILE A 169 15.60 -5.98 23.04
CA ILE A 169 16.70 -5.30 22.35
C ILE A 169 17.31 -6.24 21.31
N VAL A 170 17.60 -7.49 21.68
CA VAL A 170 18.23 -8.47 20.77
C VAL A 170 17.37 -8.73 19.54
N ILE A 171 16.06 -8.91 19.72
CA ILE A 171 15.12 -9.12 18.61
C ILE A 171 15.06 -7.86 17.72
N GLY A 172 14.94 -6.67 18.32
CA GLY A 172 14.92 -5.41 17.58
C GLY A 172 16.19 -5.17 16.78
N THR A 173 17.36 -5.38 17.38
CA THR A 173 18.66 -5.22 16.71
C THR A 173 18.87 -6.26 15.61
N THR A 174 18.46 -7.51 15.83
CA THR A 174 18.57 -8.57 14.81
C THR A 174 17.71 -8.25 13.59
N LEU A 175 16.45 -7.85 13.79
CA LEU A 175 15.56 -7.45 12.70
C LEU A 175 16.09 -6.22 11.95
N LEU A 176 16.66 -5.24 12.66
CA LEU A 176 17.27 -4.06 12.05
C LEU A 176 18.47 -4.43 11.18
N VAL A 177 19.36 -5.30 11.67
CA VAL A 177 20.53 -5.77 10.92
C VAL A 177 20.11 -6.56 9.69
N VAL A 178 19.13 -7.46 9.82
CA VAL A 178 18.58 -8.21 8.68
C VAL A 178 17.95 -7.26 7.66
N TYR A 179 17.20 -6.25 8.10
CA TYR A 179 16.61 -5.26 7.20
C TYR A 179 17.68 -4.48 6.42
N LEU A 180 18.74 -4.02 7.10
CA LEU A 180 19.86 -3.32 6.45
C LEU A 180 20.56 -4.20 5.41
N LEU A 181 20.85 -5.45 5.75
CA LEU A 181 21.51 -6.40 4.84
C LEU A 181 20.64 -6.75 3.63
N VAL A 182 19.32 -6.88 3.81
CA VAL A 182 18.39 -7.13 2.70
C VAL A 182 18.23 -5.90 1.81
N HIS A 183 18.27 -4.69 2.38
CA HIS A 183 18.10 -3.47 1.61
C HIS A 183 19.36 -3.06 0.83
N GLU A 184 20.58 -3.32 1.35
CA GLU A 184 21.82 -3.11 0.58
C GLU A 184 22.05 -4.17 -0.52
N ALA A 185 21.38 -5.32 -0.45
CA ALA A 185 21.54 -6.41 -1.41
C ALA A 185 20.59 -6.34 -2.63
N ILE A 186 19.77 -5.29 -2.77
CA ILE A 186 18.77 -5.09 -3.86
C ILE A 186 18.99 -3.76 -4.56
#